data_AF-A0A365U8C1-F1
#
_entry.id   AF-A0A365U8C1-F1
#
_cell.length_a   1.000
_cell.length_b   1.000
_cell.length_c   1.000
_cell.angle_alpha   90.00
_cell.angle_beta   90.00
_cell.angle_gamma   90.00
#
_symmetry.space_group_name_H-M   'P 1'
#
loop_
_entity.id
_entity.type
_entity.pdbx_description
1 polymer ?
#
loop_
_entity_poly.entity_id
_entity_poly.type
_entity_poly.pdbx_seq_one_letter_code
_entity_poly.pdbx_strand_id
1 'polypeptide(L)' 'MLPMQWFLRMYRWARHPPSKAFRWTVGVVLVLAAIIVGLEAWLGTPEWMEVNPRPRGVPMMP' A
#
# COMPACT_ATOMS: atom_id res chain seq x y z
N MET A 1 -15.20 -7.24 0.20
CA MET A 1 -15.61 -7.50 -1.20
C MET A 1 -14.91 -6.47 -2.07
N LEU A 2 -14.09 -6.87 -3.06
CA LEU A 2 -13.44 -5.88 -3.93
C LEU A 2 -14.48 -5.26 -4.86
N PRO A 3 -14.52 -3.92 -5.01
CA PRO A 3 -15.49 -3.31 -5.90
C PRO A 3 -15.19 -3.64 -7.36
N MET A 4 -16.24 -3.79 -8.17
CA MET A 4 -16.19 -4.27 -9.57
C MET A 4 -15.15 -3.55 -10.44
N GLN A 5 -14.92 -2.26 -10.20
CA GLN A 5 -13.90 -1.44 -10.84
C GLN A 5 -12.48 -2.05 -10.78
N TRP A 6 -12.11 -2.72 -9.69
CA TRP A 6 -10.79 -3.35 -9.54
C TRP A 6 -10.65 -4.59 -10.43
N PHE A 7 -11.70 -5.40 -10.53
CA PHE A 7 -11.70 -6.58 -11.41
C PHE A 7 -11.50 -6.18 -12.87
N LEU A 8 -12.19 -5.14 -13.34
CA LEU A 8 -12.02 -4.62 -14.71
C LEU A 8 -10.60 -4.10 -14.95
N ARG A 9 -9.98 -3.47 -13.95
CA ARG A 9 -8.60 -2.98 -14.03
C ARG A 9 -7.58 -4.13 -14.10
N MET A 10 -7.75 -5.15 -13.25
CA MET A 10 -6.91 -6.35 -13.25
C MET A 10 -7.00 -7.09 -14.59
N TYR A 11 -8.21 -7.25 -15.12
CA TYR A 11 -8.45 -7.84 -16.43
C TYR A 11 -7.77 -7.07 -17.56
N ARG A 12 -7.83 -5.73 -17.52
CA ARG A 12 -7.11 -4.88 -18.48
C ARG A 12 -5.60 -5.10 -18.41
N TRP A 13 -5.03 -5.22 -17.21
CA TRP A 13 -3.59 -5.48 -17.04
C TRP A 13 -3.19 -6.88 -17.51
N ALA A 14 -4.05 -7.89 -17.38
CA ALA A 14 -3.78 -9.23 -17.89
C ALA A 14 -3.73 -9.26 -19.43
N ARG A 15 -4.61 -8.49 -20.10
CA ARG A 15 -4.66 -8.39 -21.57
C ARG A 15 -3.62 -7.44 -22.15
N HIS A 16 -3.41 -6.31 -21.49
CA HIS A 16 -2.49 -5.26 -21.89
C HIS A 16 -1.60 -4.93 -20.70
N PRO A 17 -0.47 -5.64 -20.54
CA PRO A 17 0.40 -5.43 -19.40
C PRO A 17 0.93 -4.00 -19.42
N PRO A 18 1.04 -3.36 -18.25
CA PRO A 18 1.65 -2.04 -18.14
C PRO A 18 3.11 -2.07 -18.61
N SER A 19 3.63 -0.90 -18.97
CA SER A 19 4.97 -0.75 -19.54
C SER A 19 6.04 -1.44 -18.68
N LYS A 20 7.14 -1.88 -19.32
CA LYS A 20 8.25 -2.55 -18.62
C LYS A 20 8.77 -1.69 -17.46
N ALA A 21 8.92 -0.39 -17.67
CA ALA A 21 9.36 0.56 -16.64
C ALA A 21 8.40 0.57 -15.44
N PHE A 22 7.08 0.66 -15.66
CA PHE A 22 6.10 0.66 -14.58
C PHE A 22 6.17 -0.61 -13.72
N ARG A 23 6.32 -1.78 -14.35
CA ARG A 23 6.44 -3.05 -13.62
C ARG A 23 7.68 -3.08 -12.73
N TRP A 24 8.82 -2.58 -13.22
CA TRP A 24 10.04 -2.47 -12.42
C TRP A 24 9.87 -1.49 -11.26
N THR A 25 9.29 -0.31 -11.50
CA THR A 25 9.04 0.67 -10.45
C THR A 25 8.19 0.08 -9.33
N VAL A 26 7.06 -0.55 -9.68
CA VAL A 26 6.18 -1.20 -8.69
C VAL A 26 6.91 -2.31 -7.94
N GLY A 27 7.69 -3.13 -8.65
CA GLY A 27 8.48 -4.20 -8.03
C GLY A 27 9.51 -3.65 -7.03
N VAL A 28 10.28 -2.63 -7.40
CA VAL A 28 11.27 -1.98 -6.52
C VAL A 28 10.60 -1.38 -5.29
N VAL A 29 9.49 -0.65 -5.47
CA VAL A 29 8.74 -0.05 -4.36
C VAL A 29 8.21 -1.13 -3.41
N LEU A 30 7.68 -2.24 -3.94
CA LEU A 30 7.21 -3.37 -3.12
C LEU A 30 8.35 -4.01 -2.32
N VAL A 31 9.50 -4.23 -2.94
CA VAL A 31 10.68 -4.79 -2.27
C VAL A 31 11.17 -3.87 -1.15
N LEU A 32 11.29 -2.56 -1.43
CA LEU A 32 11.68 -1.58 -0.42
C LEU A 32 10.69 -1.53 0.75
N ALA A 33 9.39 -1.52 0.47
CA ALA A 33 8.36 -1.55 1.51
C ALA A 33 8.46 -2.83 2.36
N ALA A 34 8.68 -3.99 1.74
CA ALA A 34 8.85 -5.26 2.45
C ALA A 34 10.11 -5.27 3.34
N ILE A 35 11.21 -4.67 2.87
CA ILE A 35 12.44 -4.52 3.66
C ILE A 35 12.17 -3.65 4.89
N ILE A 36 11.52 -2.49 4.71
CA ILE A 36 11.21 -1.59 5.82
C ILE A 36 10.36 -2.31 6.86
N VAL A 37 9.27 -2.96 6.44
CA VAL A 37 8.41 -3.73 7.36
C VAL A 37 9.17 -4.85 8.07
N GLY A 38 10.05 -5.55 7.35
CA GLY A 38 10.90 -6.58 7.94
C GLY A 38 11.87 -6.03 8.99
N LEU A 39 12.46 -4.85 8.73
CA LEU A 39 13.34 -4.16 9.68
C LEU A 39 12.55 -3.66 10.90
N GLU A 40 11.39 -3.05 10.71
CA GLU A 40 10.49 -2.62 11.79
C GLU A 40 10.08 -3.79 12.68
N ALA A 41 9.82 -4.96 12.10
CA ALA A 41 9.47 -6.16 12.86
C ALA A 41 10.64 -6.73 13.70
N TRP A 42 11.89 -6.46 13.31
CA TRP A 42 13.08 -7.01 14.00
C TRP A 42 13.73 -6.02 14.98
N LEU A 43 13.78 -4.75 14.63
CA LEU A 43 14.41 -3.68 15.43
C LEU A 43 13.38 -2.88 16.24
N GLY A 44 12.09 -3.00 15.92
CA GLY A 44 11.05 -2.12 16.42
C GLY A 44 11.01 -0.77 15.67
N THR A 45 9.91 -0.06 15.82
CA THR A 45 9.78 1.33 15.36
C THR A 45 10.10 2.28 16.50
N PRO A 46 10.97 3.29 16.30
CA PRO A 46 11.24 4.28 17.33
C PRO A 46 10.02 5.17 17.59
N GLU A 47 9.88 5.66 18.83
CA GLU A 47 8.73 6.43 19.31
C GLU A 47 8.35 7.64 18.45
N TRP A 48 9.32 8.32 17.85
CA TRP A 48 9.09 9.48 16.99
C TRP A 48 8.48 9.11 15.62
N MET A 49 8.51 7.83 15.24
CA MET A 49 7.98 7.29 13.99
C MET A 49 6.62 6.61 14.17
N GLU A 50 6.16 6.44 15.41
CA GLU A 50 4.87 5.84 15.70
C GLU A 50 3.72 6.71 15.19
N VAL A 51 2.83 6.11 14.41
CA VAL A 51 1.62 6.80 13.93
C VAL A 51 0.58 6.79 15.04
N ASN A 52 0.28 7.96 15.59
CA ASN A 52 -0.86 8.11 16.51
C ASN A 52 -2.15 7.65 15.81
N PRO A 53 -2.93 6.73 16.42
CA PRO A 53 -4.18 6.28 15.83
C PRO A 53 -5.12 7.47 15.69
N ARG A 54 -5.37 7.90 14.44
CA ARG A 54 -6.34 8.96 14.17
C ARG A 54 -7.73 8.46 14.56
N PRO A 55 -8.48 9.18 15.42
CA PRO A 55 -9.87 8.86 15.69
C PRO A 55 -10.64 8.92 14.37
N ARG A 56 -11.05 7.77 13.85
CA ARG A 56 -11.84 7.70 12.62
C ARG A 56 -13.29 8.03 12.97
N GLY A 57 -13.65 9.29 12.74
CA GLY A 57 -15.01 9.80 12.94
C GLY A 57 -15.24 10.28 14.36
N VAL A 58 -14.86 11.53 14.64
CA VAL A 58 -15.70 12.34 15.52
C VAL A 58 -16.91 12.72 14.67
N PRO A 59 -18.11 12.18 14.94
CA PRO A 59 -19.30 12.75 14.35
C PRO A 59 -19.36 14.18 14.87
N MET A 60 -19.28 15.16 13.97
CA MET A 60 -19.73 16.51 14.27
C MET A 60 -21.24 16.37 14.49
N MET A 61 -21.66 16.09 15.72
CA MET A 61 -23.06 16.17 16.13
C MET A 61 -23.46 17.65 16.17
N PRO A 62 -24.74 17.93 15.87
CA PRO A 62 -25.18 19.00 14.97
C PRO A 62 -24.96 20.43 15.46
#